data_AF-A0A5D0HRE1-F1
#
_entry.id   AF-A0A5D0HRE1-F1
#
_cell.length_a   1.000
_cell.length_b   1.000
_cell.length_c   1.000
_cell.angle_alpha   90.00
_cell.angle_beta   90.00
_cell.angle_gamma   90.00
#
_symmetry.space_group_name_H-M   'P 1'
#
loop_
_entity.id
_entity.type
_entity.pdbx_description
1 polymer ?
#
loop_
_entity_poly.entity_id
_entity_poly.type
_entity_poly.pdbx_seq_one_letter_code
_entity_poly.pdbx_strand_id
1 'polypeptide(L)'
;MKSLLIVAVFFISFSALSQNNHIVKTDDGRRVLLKADFTWEYIDLVLPNKEVTEEKPLLSGSNACNLSDDFEEPKLNKKIQSQLKKGRATIAHVKKKVAKEYSCDVDQVTLIWVKETLKTATYNFCANGKRTTYKRTGHVVAKKLKI
;
A
#
# COMPACT_ATOMS: atom_id res chain seq x y z
N MET A 1 14.62 -43.40 33.86
CA MET A 1 13.14 -43.35 33.81
C MET A 1 12.60 -41.91 33.88
N LYS A 2 13.05 -41.06 34.80
CA LYS A 2 12.55 -39.67 34.91
C LYS A 2 12.85 -38.77 33.68
N SER A 3 14.01 -38.93 33.04
CA SER A 3 14.33 -38.17 31.82
C SER A 3 13.46 -38.56 30.61
N LEU A 4 13.09 -39.84 30.48
CA LEU A 4 12.19 -40.31 29.43
C LEU A 4 10.78 -39.73 29.58
N LEU A 5 10.32 -39.56 30.82
CA LEU A 5 9.03 -38.92 31.12
C LEU A 5 9.03 -37.45 30.69
N ILE A 6 10.12 -36.73 30.94
CA ILE A 6 10.26 -35.32 30.52
C ILE A 6 10.27 -35.23 28.99
N VAL A 7 11.03 -36.09 28.31
CA VAL A 7 11.07 -36.12 26.84
C VAL A 7 9.69 -36.43 26.25
N ALA A 8 8.96 -37.39 26.81
CA ALA A 8 7.60 -37.72 26.36
C ALA A 8 6.63 -36.53 26.50
N VAL A 9 6.70 -35.78 27.61
CA VAL A 9 5.87 -34.58 27.83
C VAL A 9 6.19 -33.49 26.80
N PHE A 10 7.47 -33.30 26.45
CA PHE A 10 7.85 -32.38 25.37
C PHE A 10 7.31 -32.83 24.01
N PHE A 11 7.40 -34.12 23.66
CA PHE A 11 6.87 -34.60 22.37
C PHE A 11 5.35 -34.41 22.24
N ILE A 12 4.59 -34.59 23.33
CA ILE A 12 3.13 -34.41 23.34
C ILE A 12 2.75 -32.92 23.22
N SER A 13 3.55 -32.00 23.76
CA SER A 13 3.27 -30.56 23.61
C SER A 13 3.61 -30.04 22.21
N PHE A 14 4.62 -30.60 21.53
CA PHE A 14 4.95 -30.21 20.15
C PHE A 14 3.90 -30.63 19.12
N SER A 15 3.17 -31.73 19.32
CA SER A 15 2.13 -32.17 18.38
C SER A 15 0.90 -31.25 18.38
N ALA A 16 0.61 -30.56 19.48
CA ALA A 16 -0.47 -29.58 19.57
C ALA A 16 -0.23 -28.31 18.72
N LEU A 17 1.04 -27.99 18.42
CA LEU A 17 1.41 -26.84 17.58
C LEU A 17 1.32 -27.14 16.07
N SER A 18 1.04 -28.37 15.67
CA SER A 18 0.97 -28.77 14.25
C SER A 18 -0.40 -28.49 13.61
N GLN A 19 -1.28 -27.74 14.27
CA GLN A 19 -2.57 -27.35 13.72
C GLN A 19 -2.39 -26.36 12.56
N ASN A 20 -2.56 -26.84 11.34
CA ASN A 20 -2.41 -26.05 10.12
C ASN A 20 -3.77 -25.67 9.55
N ASN A 21 -3.92 -24.40 9.19
CA ASN A 21 -5.09 -23.93 8.44
C ASN A 21 -4.82 -24.08 6.94
N HIS A 22 -5.83 -24.54 6.20
CA HIS A 22 -5.71 -24.80 4.76
C HIS A 22 -6.64 -23.89 3.97
N ILE A 23 -6.15 -23.33 2.87
CA ILE A 23 -6.98 -22.58 1.93
C ILE A 23 -7.40 -23.55 0.82
N VAL A 24 -8.70 -23.78 0.71
CA VAL A 24 -9.30 -24.69 -0.29
C VAL A 24 -10.22 -23.88 -1.20
N LYS A 25 -10.35 -24.32 -2.45
CA LYS A 25 -11.33 -23.76 -3.40
C LYS A 25 -12.54 -24.68 -3.44
N THR A 26 -13.73 -24.14 -3.25
CA THR A 26 -14.97 -24.89 -3.48
C THR A 26 -15.28 -24.95 -4.98
N ASP A 27 -16.19 -25.85 -5.37
CA ASP A 27 -16.63 -25.99 -6.76
C ASP A 27 -17.22 -24.69 -7.34
N ASP A 28 -17.75 -23.83 -6.47
CA ASP A 28 -18.23 -22.48 -6.80
C ASP A 28 -17.11 -21.47 -7.12
N GLY A 29 -15.84 -21.91 -7.12
CA GLY A 29 -14.67 -21.07 -7.37
C GLY A 29 -14.28 -20.13 -6.23
N ARG A 30 -14.97 -20.21 -5.08
CA ARG A 30 -14.73 -19.37 -3.90
C ARG A 30 -13.61 -19.95 -3.04
N ARG A 31 -12.82 -19.08 -2.39
CA ARG A 31 -11.76 -19.49 -1.47
C ARG A 31 -12.28 -19.54 -0.05
N VAL A 32 -12.02 -20.66 0.61
CA VAL A 32 -12.43 -20.92 1.99
C VAL A 32 -11.19 -21.24 2.81
N LEU A 33 -11.11 -20.67 4.01
CA LEU A 33 -10.15 -21.05 5.03
C LEU A 33 -10.76 -22.19 5.86
N LEU A 34 -10.18 -23.37 5.76
CA LEU A 34 -10.46 -24.49 6.64
C LEU A 34 -9.57 -24.36 7.88
N LYS A 35 -10.17 -24.19 9.05
CA LYS A 35 -9.44 -24.08 10.31
C LYS A 35 -9.26 -25.45 10.98
N ALA A 36 -8.31 -25.55 11.90
CA ALA A 36 -8.00 -26.79 12.61
C ALA A 36 -9.12 -27.29 13.55
N ASP A 37 -10.09 -26.44 13.87
CA ASP A 37 -11.32 -26.73 14.62
C ASP A 37 -12.45 -27.28 13.74
N PHE A 38 -12.16 -27.71 12.51
CA PHE A 38 -13.12 -28.22 11.52
C PHE A 38 -14.22 -27.23 11.11
N THR A 39 -14.07 -25.96 11.50
CA THR A 39 -14.89 -24.86 11.00
C THR A 39 -14.26 -24.27 9.74
N TRP A 40 -15.06 -23.57 8.97
CA TRP A 40 -14.62 -22.98 7.71
C TRP A 40 -15.16 -21.56 7.56
N GLU A 41 -14.35 -20.67 7.01
CA GLU A 41 -14.70 -19.26 6.80
C GLU A 41 -14.42 -18.83 5.36
N TYR A 42 -15.37 -18.11 4.76
CA TYR A 42 -15.13 -17.49 3.47
C TYR A 42 -14.17 -16.31 3.63
N ILE A 43 -13.06 -16.35 2.90
CA ILE A 43 -12.04 -15.31 2.91
C ILE A 43 -12.52 -14.06 2.14
N ASP A 44 -13.44 -14.26 1.20
CA ASP A 44 -13.87 -13.24 0.25
C ASP A 44 -15.23 -12.58 0.61
N LEU A 45 -15.84 -12.93 1.76
CA LEU A 45 -17.12 -12.35 2.22
C LEU A 45 -16.96 -10.97 2.91
N VAL A 46 -16.00 -10.16 2.48
CA VAL A 46 -15.94 -8.77 2.95
C VAL A 46 -17.13 -8.00 2.35
N LEU A 47 -18.25 -8.04 3.06
CA LEU A 47 -19.27 -7.00 3.02
C LEU A 47 -18.55 -5.68 3.35
N PRO A 48 -18.73 -4.61 2.57
CA PRO A 48 -18.02 -3.37 2.79
C PRO A 48 -18.66 -2.69 3.99
N ASN A 49 -18.22 -2.98 5.21
CA ASN A 49 -18.38 -2.07 6.34
C ASN A 49 -17.50 -2.42 7.54
N LYS A 50 -16.74 -1.38 7.95
CA LYS A 50 -16.01 -1.15 9.21
C LYS A 50 -14.56 -1.67 9.31
N GLU A 51 -13.69 -0.74 8.90
CA GLU A 51 -12.45 -0.33 9.58
C GLU A 51 -11.36 -1.38 9.82
N VAL A 52 -10.52 -1.61 8.80
CA VAL A 52 -9.06 -1.55 8.97
C VAL A 52 -8.45 -0.89 7.73
N THR A 53 -7.68 0.15 8.00
CA THR A 53 -6.92 1.01 7.10
C THR A 53 -5.97 0.24 6.17
N GLU A 54 -6.41 -0.03 4.95
CA GLU A 54 -5.53 -0.11 3.78
C GLU A 54 -6.28 0.47 2.56
N GLU A 55 -6.08 1.76 2.31
CA GLU A 55 -6.55 2.42 1.10
C GLU A 55 -5.81 1.84 -0.12
N LYS A 56 -6.39 0.81 -0.74
CA LYS A 56 -6.28 0.59 -2.18
C LYS A 56 -7.04 1.73 -2.87
N PRO A 57 -6.42 2.53 -3.76
CA PRO A 57 -7.17 3.51 -4.50
C PRO A 57 -8.06 2.79 -5.50
N LEU A 58 -9.36 2.85 -5.25
CA LEU A 58 -10.42 2.46 -6.17
C LEU A 58 -10.23 3.19 -7.50
N LEU A 59 -10.03 2.39 -8.54
CA LEU A 59 -10.27 2.78 -9.92
C LEU A 59 -11.72 2.41 -10.20
N SER A 60 -12.62 3.38 -10.12
CA SER A 60 -13.89 3.35 -10.85
C SER A 60 -14.26 4.78 -11.23
N GLY A 61 -14.61 4.95 -12.51
CA GLY A 61 -14.50 6.21 -13.24
C GLY A 61 -15.59 7.23 -12.95
N SER A 62 -15.17 8.49 -12.93
CA SER A 62 -15.78 9.65 -13.60
C SER A 62 -15.13 10.89 -12.96
N ASN A 63 -14.27 11.56 -13.72
CA ASN A 63 -13.36 12.64 -13.31
C ASN A 63 -12.25 12.16 -12.37
N ALA A 64 -11.06 11.89 -12.93
CA ALA A 64 -9.99 11.18 -12.22
C ALA A 64 -9.37 11.96 -11.04
N CYS A 65 -9.87 13.13 -10.67
CA CYS A 65 -9.43 13.88 -9.50
C CYS A 65 -10.57 14.58 -8.77
N ASN A 66 -11.62 13.85 -8.38
CA ASN A 66 -12.59 14.39 -7.42
C ASN A 66 -11.93 14.39 -6.04
N LEU A 67 -11.15 15.45 -5.75
CA LEU A 67 -10.74 15.77 -4.39
C LEU A 67 -11.90 16.53 -3.74
N SER A 68 -12.30 16.15 -2.54
CA SER A 68 -13.25 16.93 -1.74
C SER A 68 -12.64 18.30 -1.44
N ASP A 69 -13.48 19.34 -1.32
CA ASP A 69 -13.00 20.70 -1.03
C ASP A 69 -12.22 20.81 0.29
N ASP A 70 -12.40 19.85 1.20
CA ASP A 70 -11.67 19.72 2.48
C ASP A 70 -10.35 18.91 2.38
N PHE A 71 -9.83 18.63 1.18
CA PHE A 71 -8.61 17.83 1.03
C PHE A 71 -7.35 18.60 1.45
N GLU A 72 -6.76 18.24 2.58
CA GLU A 72 -5.43 18.71 2.99
C GLU A 72 -4.31 17.92 2.31
N GLU A 73 -3.36 18.59 1.66
CA GLU A 73 -2.17 17.93 1.10
C GLU A 73 -1.35 17.23 2.21
N PRO A 74 -0.91 15.97 1.98
CA PRO A 74 -0.19 15.22 3.00
C PRO A 74 1.15 15.86 3.34
N LYS A 75 1.41 16.03 4.64
CA LYS A 75 2.65 16.66 5.15
C LYS A 75 3.87 15.78 4.86
N LEU A 76 4.84 16.32 4.12
CA LEU A 76 6.09 15.62 3.83
C LEU A 76 7.09 15.68 5.00
N ASN A 77 7.94 14.66 5.10
CA ASN A 77 8.96 14.59 6.14
C ASN A 77 10.09 15.60 5.86
N LYS A 78 10.20 16.62 6.72
CA LYS A 78 11.19 17.70 6.61
C LYS A 78 12.64 17.19 6.56
N LYS A 79 12.97 16.09 7.26
CA LYS A 79 14.33 15.49 7.28
C LYS A 79 14.70 14.86 5.94
N ILE A 80 13.74 14.19 5.29
CA ILE A 80 13.99 13.57 3.98
C ILE A 80 14.09 14.66 2.91
N GLN A 81 13.19 15.64 2.94
CA GLN A 81 13.22 16.75 2.00
C GLN A 81 14.50 17.60 2.11
N SER A 82 15.05 17.81 3.32
CA SER A 82 16.31 18.54 3.50
C SER A 82 17.51 17.79 2.90
N GLN A 83 17.52 16.46 2.97
CA GLN A 83 18.55 15.65 2.32
C GLN A 83 18.44 15.68 0.80
N LEU A 84 17.22 15.65 0.27
CA LEU A 84 16.95 15.70 -1.18
C LEU A 84 17.25 17.06 -1.82
N LYS A 85 17.34 18.14 -1.03
CA LYS A 85 17.78 19.46 -1.52
C LYS A 85 19.17 19.38 -2.19
N LYS A 86 20.06 18.53 -1.67
CA LYS A 86 21.42 18.37 -2.22
C LYS A 86 21.43 17.85 -3.66
N GLY A 87 20.43 17.06 -4.06
CA GLY A 87 20.36 16.45 -5.39
C GLY A 87 19.22 16.94 -6.26
N ARG A 88 18.63 18.13 -5.98
CA ARG A 88 17.52 18.72 -6.75
C ARG A 88 16.31 17.77 -6.93
N ALA A 89 16.09 16.89 -5.96
CA ALA A 89 15.04 15.85 -6.02
C ALA A 89 13.89 16.10 -5.03
N THR A 90 13.75 17.35 -4.56
CA THR A 90 12.68 17.76 -3.64
C THR A 90 11.32 17.74 -4.33
N ILE A 91 10.25 17.71 -3.53
CA ILE A 91 8.88 17.71 -4.03
C ILE A 91 8.58 18.89 -4.97
N ALA A 92 9.17 20.07 -4.72
CA ALA A 92 9.02 21.23 -5.58
C ALA A 92 9.57 20.99 -6.99
N HIS A 93 10.70 20.29 -7.12
CA HIS A 93 11.24 19.91 -8.43
C HIS A 93 10.38 18.85 -9.11
N VAL A 94 9.80 17.93 -8.33
CA VAL A 94 8.86 16.95 -8.86
C VAL A 94 7.61 17.64 -9.39
N LYS A 95 6.95 18.51 -8.61
CA LYS A 95 5.76 19.27 -9.04
C LYS A 95 6.04 20.07 -10.31
N LYS A 96 7.20 20.75 -10.42
CA LYS A 96 7.61 21.45 -11.65
C LYS A 96 7.73 20.53 -12.87
N LYS A 97 8.28 19.32 -12.69
CA LYS A 97 8.38 18.33 -13.76
C LYS A 97 7.01 17.82 -14.20
N VAL A 98 6.11 17.57 -13.26
CA VAL A 98 4.72 17.16 -13.56
C VAL A 98 3.97 18.29 -14.27
N ALA A 99 4.06 19.52 -13.75
CA ALA A 99 3.43 20.71 -14.34
C ALA A 99 3.81 20.89 -15.81
N LYS A 100 5.11 20.75 -16.13
CA LYS A 100 5.61 20.82 -17.51
C LYS A 100 5.08 19.70 -18.40
N GLU A 101 4.91 18.49 -17.88
CA GLU A 101 4.42 17.34 -18.65
C GLU A 101 2.91 17.44 -18.96
N TYR A 102 2.13 18.01 -18.04
CA TYR A 102 0.67 18.15 -18.19
C TYR A 102 0.22 19.54 -18.63
N SER A 103 1.17 20.43 -18.97
CA SER A 103 0.93 21.82 -19.42
C SER A 103 -0.01 22.58 -18.47
N CYS A 104 0.18 22.41 -17.17
CA CYS A 104 -0.57 23.10 -16.12
C CYS A 104 0.38 23.90 -15.23
N ASP A 105 -0.17 24.81 -14.43
CA ASP A 105 0.65 25.54 -13.46
C ASP A 105 1.06 24.65 -12.28
N VAL A 106 2.12 25.01 -11.56
CA VAL A 106 2.63 24.26 -10.40
C VAL A 106 1.58 24.18 -9.29
N ASP A 107 0.77 25.22 -9.15
CA ASP A 107 -0.27 25.34 -8.12
C ASP A 107 -1.49 24.47 -8.42
N GLN A 108 -1.69 24.09 -9.69
CA GLN A 108 -2.74 23.17 -10.11
C GLN A 108 -2.34 21.69 -9.93
N VAL A 109 -1.12 21.42 -9.45
CA VAL A 109 -0.62 20.07 -9.19
C VAL A 109 -0.81 19.72 -7.72
N THR A 110 -1.88 18.97 -7.43
CA THR A 110 -2.20 18.52 -6.08
C THR A 110 -1.54 17.18 -5.78
N LEU A 111 -0.84 17.09 -4.66
CA LEU A 111 -0.30 15.83 -4.17
C LEU A 111 -1.41 15.05 -3.43
N ILE A 112 -1.85 13.94 -4.01
CA ILE A 112 -2.92 13.09 -3.44
C ILE A 112 -2.35 12.19 -2.35
N TRP A 113 -1.22 11.55 -2.64
CA TRP A 113 -0.64 10.56 -1.75
C TRP A 113 0.87 10.49 -1.90
N VAL A 114 1.54 10.27 -0.78
CA VAL A 114 2.99 10.18 -0.72
C VAL A 114 3.40 9.02 0.18
N LYS A 115 4.33 8.21 -0.34
CA LYS A 115 5.11 7.27 0.46
C LYS A 115 6.58 7.54 0.20
N GLU A 116 7.23 8.14 1.18
CA GLU A 116 8.59 8.60 1.06
C GLU A 116 9.53 7.86 2.02
N THR A 117 10.61 7.32 1.47
CA THR A 117 11.76 6.82 2.20
C THR A 117 13.02 7.51 1.69
N LEU A 118 14.13 7.36 2.42
CA LEU A 118 15.40 8.00 2.07
C LEU A 118 15.90 7.57 0.67
N LYS A 119 15.80 6.27 0.35
CA LYS A 119 16.26 5.70 -0.92
C LYS A 119 15.20 5.74 -2.03
N THR A 120 13.91 5.61 -1.70
CA THR A 120 12.84 5.57 -2.71
C THR A 120 11.63 6.38 -2.26
N ALA A 121 10.91 6.99 -3.21
CA ALA A 121 9.62 7.59 -2.93
C ALA A 121 8.62 7.30 -4.04
N THR A 122 7.35 7.22 -3.69
CA THR A 122 6.24 7.14 -4.63
C THR A 122 5.30 8.31 -4.35
N TYR A 123 5.01 9.06 -5.40
CA TYR A 123 4.16 10.24 -5.36
C TYR A 123 2.98 10.02 -6.31
N ASN A 124 1.77 10.22 -5.82
CA ASN A 124 0.57 10.27 -6.64
C ASN A 124 0.11 11.72 -6.73
N PHE A 125 0.10 12.26 -7.94
CA PHE A 125 -0.36 13.62 -8.22
C PHE A 125 -1.67 13.58 -8.99
N CYS A 126 -2.50 14.58 -8.73
CA CYS A 126 -3.47 15.05 -9.70
C CYS A 126 -2.86 16.21 -10.47
N ALA A 127 -2.90 16.16 -11.80
CA ALA A 127 -2.59 17.30 -12.64
C ALA A 127 -3.62 17.37 -13.77
N ASN A 128 -4.29 18.52 -13.93
CA ASN A 128 -5.26 18.77 -14.99
C ASN A 128 -6.32 17.65 -15.13
N GLY A 129 -6.91 17.25 -14.00
CA GLY A 129 -7.92 16.18 -13.93
C GLY A 129 -7.39 14.76 -14.19
N LYS A 130 -6.08 14.56 -14.38
CA LYS A 130 -5.45 13.26 -14.59
C LYS A 130 -4.64 12.83 -13.36
N ARG A 131 -4.87 11.60 -12.91
CA ARG A 131 -4.04 10.94 -11.87
C ARG A 131 -2.77 10.39 -12.47
N THR A 132 -1.65 10.71 -11.85
CA THR A 132 -0.32 10.36 -12.34
C THR A 132 0.55 9.90 -11.18
N THR A 133 1.36 8.87 -11.42
CA THR A 133 2.24 8.30 -10.39
C THR A 133 3.69 8.48 -10.80
N TYR A 134 4.48 9.12 -9.94
CA TYR A 134 5.92 9.27 -10.10
C TYR A 134 6.65 8.48 -9.02
N LYS A 135 7.75 7.85 -9.42
CA LYS A 135 8.64 7.13 -8.51
C LYS A 135 10.00 7.82 -8.51
N ARG A 136 10.53 8.04 -7.32
CA ARG A 136 11.90 8.49 -7.08
C ARG A 136 12.75 7.30 -6.63
N THR A 137 13.93 7.17 -7.22
CA THR A 137 14.99 6.24 -6.79
C THR A 137 16.26 7.06 -6.61
N GLY A 138 16.71 7.25 -5.38
CA GLY A 138 17.78 8.18 -5.04
C GLY A 138 17.40 9.62 -5.41
N HIS A 139 18.11 10.21 -6.37
CA HIS A 139 17.85 11.56 -6.90
C HIS A 139 17.11 11.57 -8.24
N VAL A 140 16.89 10.41 -8.86
CA VAL A 140 16.24 10.31 -10.16
C VAL A 140 14.73 10.15 -9.96
N VAL A 141 13.94 10.92 -10.72
CA VAL A 141 12.47 10.91 -10.67
C VAL A 141 11.92 10.51 -12.03
N ALA A 142 11.20 9.39 -12.07
CA ALA A 142 10.61 8.81 -13.27
C ALA A 142 9.10 8.60 -13.12
N LYS A 143 8.35 8.74 -14.21
CA LYS A 143 6.93 8.40 -14.25
C LYS A 143 6.79 6.89 -14.20
N LYS A 144 5.90 6.37 -13.36
CA LYS A 144 5.57 4.95 -13.33
C LYS A 144 4.63 4.67 -14.51
N LEU A 145 5.12 3.96 -15.53
CA LEU A 145 4.28 3.42 -16.59
C LEU A 145 3.41 2.32 -15.97
N LYS A 146 2.10 2.38 -16.20
CA LYS A 146 1.21 1.24 -15.98
C LYS A 146 1.39 0.35 -17.19
N ILE A 147 2.00 -0.82 -16.99
CA ILE A 147 2.02 -1.92 -17.95
C ILE A 147 0.75 -2.73 -17.71
#